data_AF-A0A1G3GD71-F1
#
_entry.id   AF-A0A1G3GD71-F1
#
_cell.length_a   1.000
_cell.length_b   1.000
_cell.length_c   1.000
_cell.angle_alpha   90.00
_cell.angle_beta   90.00
_cell.angle_gamma   90.00
#
_symmetry.space_group_name_H-M   'P 1'
#
loop_
_entity.id
_entity.type
_entity.pdbx_description
1 polymer ?
#
loop_
_entity_poly.entity_id
_entity_poly.type
_entity_poly.pdbx_seq_one_letter_code
_entity_poly.pdbx_strand_id
1 'polypeptide(L)'
;MFSDTAMLALIAIVVLGLATTGSGLVLMMRDLRARTAATPDHGTGLPDAALSRIELGMMQQAEAMSQSLAAIGADVMALKADVEWLTGERMIETAINLARTGQSPAEVAANTGLSEDAARTIALFRHN
;
A
#
# COMPACT_ATOMS: atom_id res chain seq x y z
N MET A 1 -21.78 16.85 4.15
CA MET A 1 -21.77 17.54 2.84
C MET A 1 -20.32 17.74 2.43
N PHE A 2 -19.71 16.74 1.79
CA PHE A 2 -18.39 16.89 1.18
C PHE A 2 -18.56 17.72 -0.08
N SER A 3 -17.87 18.86 -0.16
CA SER A 3 -18.12 19.88 -1.16
C SER A 3 -17.75 19.38 -2.57
N ASP A 4 -18.61 19.64 -3.55
CA ASP A 4 -18.39 19.33 -4.98
C ASP A 4 -17.02 19.83 -5.50
N THR A 5 -16.45 20.83 -4.85
CA THR A 5 -15.10 21.36 -5.12
C THR A 5 -13.98 20.36 -4.83
N ALA A 6 -14.09 19.52 -3.80
CA ALA A 6 -13.10 18.52 -3.47
C ALA A 6 -13.08 17.36 -4.49
N MET A 7 -14.25 17.00 -5.02
CA MET A 7 -14.37 15.97 -6.05
C MET A 7 -13.79 16.44 -7.38
N LEU A 8 -14.06 17.69 -7.78
CA LEU A 8 -13.50 18.27 -9.00
C LEU A 8 -11.98 18.45 -8.93
N ALA A 9 -11.43 18.78 -7.75
CA ALA A 9 -9.99 18.89 -7.57
C ALA A 9 -9.27 17.55 -7.74
N LEU A 10 -9.85 16.46 -7.22
CA LEU A 10 -9.27 15.12 -7.39
C LEU A 10 -9.29 14.65 -8.84
N ILE A 11 -10.38 14.90 -9.57
CA ILE A 11 -10.48 14.56 -11.00
C ILE A 11 -9.44 15.36 -11.81
N ALA A 12 -9.27 16.65 -11.52
CA ALA A 12 -8.29 17.49 -12.20
C ALA A 12 -6.85 16.98 -11.99
N ILE A 13 -6.49 16.52 -10.79
CA ILE A 13 -5.16 15.98 -10.49
C ILE A 13 -4.91 14.68 -11.26
N VAL A 14 -5.90 13.78 -11.32
CA VAL A 14 -5.78 12.50 -12.03
C VAL A 14 -5.65 12.71 -13.54
N VAL A 15 -6.45 13.61 -14.12
CA VAL A 15 -6.39 13.92 -15.57
C VAL A 15 -5.07 14.59 -15.94
N LEU A 16 -4.56 15.49 -15.09
CA LEU A 16 -3.28 16.17 -15.34
C LEU A 16 -2.09 15.20 -15.27
N GLY A 17 -2.10 14.26 -14.31
CA GLY A 17 -1.07 13.23 -14.18
C GLY A 17 -1.06 12.21 -15.33
N LEU A 18 -2.23 11.86 -15.87
CA LEU A 18 -2.32 10.99 -17.05
C LEU A 18 -1.80 11.68 -18.32
N ALA A 19 -2.08 12.98 -18.50
CA ALA A 19 -1.65 13.74 -19.66
C ALA A 19 -0.13 13.93 -19.71
N THR A 20 0.52 14.21 -18.57
CA THR A 20 1.99 14.39 -18.51
C THR A 20 2.75 13.10 -18.81
N THR A 21 2.20 11.95 -18.41
CA THR A 21 2.84 10.64 -18.63
C THR A 21 2.67 10.16 -20.07
N GLY A 22 1.51 10.45 -20.70
CA GLY A 22 1.25 10.11 -22.10
C GLY A 22 2.12 10.89 -23.09
N SER A 23 2.33 12.19 -22.87
CA SER A 23 3.12 13.02 -23.78
C SER A 23 4.62 12.69 -23.76
N GLY A 24 5.17 12.33 -22.60
CA GLY A 24 6.58 11.89 -22.49
C GLY A 24 6.86 10.61 -23.27
N LEU A 25 5.93 9.65 -23.23
CA LEU A 25 6.05 8.38 -23.95
C LEU A 25 6.02 8.57 -25.47
N VAL A 26 5.15 9.46 -25.97
CA VAL A 26 5.03 9.74 -27.41
C VAL A 26 6.27 10.45 -27.96
N LEU A 27 6.84 11.40 -27.22
CA LEU A 27 8.06 12.08 -27.63
C LEU A 27 9.28 11.14 -27.59
N MET A 28 9.35 10.25 -26.60
CA MET A 28 10.40 9.23 -26.51
C MET A 28 10.31 8.21 -27.65
N MET A 29 9.10 7.74 -27.99
CA MET A 29 8.90 6.86 -29.16
C MET A 29 9.27 7.55 -30.48
N ARG A 30 9.02 8.85 -30.62
CA ARG A 30 9.37 9.61 -31.82
C ARG A 30 10.88 9.78 -31.97
N ASP A 31 11.59 10.02 -30.86
CA ASP A 31 13.05 10.13 -30.86
C ASP A 31 13.71 8.77 -31.14
N LEU A 32 13.19 7.68 -30.57
CA LEU A 32 13.65 6.32 -30.90
C LEU A 32 13.46 6.02 -32.39
N ARG A 33 12.31 6.40 -32.97
CA ARG A 33 12.01 6.14 -34.38
C ARG A 33 12.90 6.96 -35.33
N ALA A 34 13.21 8.20 -34.97
CA ALA A 34 14.16 9.04 -35.70
C ALA A 34 15.59 8.50 -35.63
N ARG A 35 16.00 7.93 -34.48
CA ARG A 35 17.30 7.28 -34.32
C ARG A 35 17.40 5.95 -35.07
N THR A 36 16.34 5.15 -35.13
CA THR A 36 16.33 3.89 -35.91
C THR A 36 16.40 4.09 -37.42
N ALA A 37 16.00 5.26 -37.93
CA ALA A 37 16.07 5.56 -39.36
C ALA A 37 17.47 5.99 -39.83
N ALA A 38 18.38 6.32 -38.90
CA ALA A 38 19.71 6.85 -39.19
C ALA A 38 20.86 5.85 -38.96
N THR A 39 20.57 4.61 -38.55
CA THR A 39 21.61 3.61 -38.31
C THR A 39 21.90 2.84 -39.60
N PRO A 40 23.10 2.96 -40.20
CA PRO A 40 23.47 2.14 -41.34
C PRO A 40 23.58 0.68 -40.88
N ASP A 41 22.96 -0.20 -41.66
CA ASP A 41 22.90 -1.66 -41.53
C ASP A 41 24.31 -2.25 -41.28
N HIS A 42 24.67 -2.37 -40.01
CA HIS A 42 25.78 -3.20 -39.58
C HIS A 42 25.14 -4.50 -39.14
N GLY A 43 25.32 -5.56 -39.94
CA GLY A 43 24.93 -6.90 -39.58
C GLY A 43 25.52 -7.28 -38.22
N THR A 44 24.67 -7.29 -37.20
CA THR A 44 25.05 -7.66 -35.84
C THR A 44 24.18 -8.81 -35.39
N GLY A 45 24.63 -10.04 -35.66
CA GLY A 45 24.33 -11.12 -34.72
C GLY A 45 24.90 -10.67 -33.38
N LEU A 46 24.04 -10.51 -32.36
CA LEU A 46 24.51 -10.22 -31.02
C LEU A 46 25.56 -11.29 -30.66
N PRO A 47 26.77 -10.94 -30.22
CA PRO A 47 27.72 -11.96 -29.78
C PRO A 47 27.08 -12.70 -28.61
N ASP A 48 27.08 -14.03 -28.63
CA ASP A 48 26.44 -14.89 -27.60
C ASP A 48 26.78 -14.43 -26.16
N ALA A 49 28.01 -13.95 -25.95
CA ALA A 49 28.46 -13.41 -24.68
C ALA A 49 27.64 -12.19 -24.16
N ALA A 50 27.09 -11.36 -25.06
CA ALA A 50 26.22 -10.24 -24.70
C ALA A 50 24.82 -10.73 -24.30
N LEU A 51 24.28 -11.73 -24.99
CA LEU A 51 23.02 -12.38 -24.61
C LEU A 51 23.13 -13.04 -23.23
N SER A 52 24.16 -13.84 -22.99
CA SER A 52 24.37 -14.49 -21.70
C SER A 52 24.53 -13.50 -20.54
N ARG A 53 25.14 -12.32 -20.80
CA ARG A 53 25.27 -11.26 -19.79
C ARG A 53 23.94 -10.59 -19.47
N ILE A 54 23.08 -10.40 -20.49
CA ILE A 54 21.73 -9.86 -20.31
C ILE A 54 20.87 -10.86 -19.54
N GLU A 55 20.90 -12.14 -19.89
CA GLU A 55 20.17 -13.20 -19.19
C GLU A 55 20.61 -13.31 -17.72
N LEU A 56 21.91 -13.30 -17.46
CA LEU A 56 22.44 -13.30 -16.09
C LEU A 56 21.99 -12.06 -15.30
N GLY A 57 22.03 -10.88 -15.93
CA GLY A 57 21.55 -9.63 -15.34
C GLY A 57 20.06 -9.65 -15.02
N MET A 58 19.24 -10.23 -15.92
CA MET A 58 17.79 -10.40 -15.70
C MET A 58 17.50 -11.38 -14.56
N MET A 59 18.25 -12.49 -14.46
CA MET A 59 18.09 -13.44 -13.35
C MET A 59 18.45 -12.80 -12.01
N GLN A 60 19.55 -12.05 -11.95
CA GLN A 60 19.94 -11.31 -10.74
C GLN A 60 18.94 -10.23 -10.36
N GLN A 61 18.38 -9.52 -11.34
CA GLN A 61 17.34 -8.52 -11.09
C GLN A 61 16.03 -9.17 -10.60
N ALA A 62 15.63 -10.30 -11.20
CA ALA A 62 14.46 -11.05 -10.75
C ALA A 62 14.65 -11.57 -9.32
N GLU A 63 15.84 -12.04 -8.98
CA GLU A 63 16.17 -12.48 -7.62
C GLU A 63 16.14 -11.32 -6.63
N ALA A 64 16.77 -10.19 -6.94
CA ALA A 64 16.74 -8.99 -6.10
C ALA A 64 15.31 -8.46 -5.92
N MET A 65 14.49 -8.49 -6.97
CA MET A 65 13.08 -8.10 -6.89
C MET A 65 12.31 -9.06 -5.99
N SER A 66 12.54 -10.36 -6.11
CA SER A 66 11.89 -11.38 -5.27
C SER A 66 12.24 -11.21 -3.79
N GLN A 67 13.50 -10.90 -3.48
CA GLN A 67 13.96 -10.64 -2.11
C GLN A 67 13.35 -9.35 -1.56
N SER A 68 13.25 -8.30 -2.39
CA SER A 68 12.58 -7.05 -2.00
C SER A 68 11.10 -7.27 -1.69
N LEU A 69 10.39 -8.04 -2.52
CA LEU A 69 9.00 -8.40 -2.25
C LEU A 69 8.84 -9.21 -0.96
N ALA A 70 9.76 -10.15 -0.70
CA ALA A 70 9.75 -10.93 0.53
C ALA A 70 9.97 -10.04 1.77
N ALA A 71 10.89 -9.07 1.70
CA ALA A 71 11.14 -8.10 2.76
C ALA A 71 9.91 -7.21 3.01
N ILE A 72 9.29 -6.68 1.95
CA ILE A 72 8.06 -5.89 2.07
C ILE A 72 6.94 -6.73 2.71
N GLY A 73 6.81 -8.00 2.32
CA GLY A 73 5.84 -8.91 2.93
C GLY A 73 6.05 -9.09 4.43
N ALA A 74 7.30 -9.20 4.87
CA ALA A 74 7.66 -9.29 6.29
C ALA A 74 7.33 -7.99 7.04
N ASP A 75 7.67 -6.84 6.48
CA ASP A 75 7.40 -5.52 7.08
C ASP A 75 5.88 -5.26 7.21
N VAL A 76 5.09 -5.66 6.21
CA VAL A 76 3.62 -5.55 6.26
C VAL A 76 3.03 -6.44 7.36
N MET A 77 3.58 -7.63 7.57
CA MET A 77 3.13 -8.51 8.67
C MET A 77 3.48 -7.95 10.04
N ALA A 78 4.66 -7.33 10.18
CA ALA A 78 5.04 -6.63 11.40
C ALA A 78 4.11 -5.43 11.68
N LEU A 79 3.87 -4.59 10.67
CA LEU A 79 2.96 -3.45 10.79
C LEU A 79 1.53 -3.88 11.13
N LYS A 80 1.05 -4.99 10.54
CA LYS A 80 -0.25 -5.56 10.88
C LYS A 80 -0.33 -5.92 12.36
N ALA A 81 0.71 -6.56 12.91
CA ALA A 81 0.76 -6.91 14.32
C ALA A 81 0.74 -5.67 15.22
N ASP A 82 1.49 -4.62 14.85
CA ASP A 82 1.49 -3.35 15.58
C ASP A 82 0.10 -2.68 15.55
N VAL A 83 -0.58 -2.70 14.41
CA VAL A 83 -1.94 -2.15 14.27
C VAL A 83 -2.97 -2.97 15.05
N GLU A 84 -2.86 -4.30 15.04
CA GLU A 84 -3.72 -5.17 15.85
C GLU A 84 -3.54 -4.89 17.35
N TRP A 85 -2.30 -4.68 17.79
CA TRP A 85 -2.00 -4.30 19.17
C TRP A 85 -2.60 -2.94 19.54
N LEU A 86 -2.36 -1.90 18.74
CA LEU A 86 -2.91 -0.56 18.96
C LEU A 86 -4.45 -0.55 18.95
N THR A 87 -5.05 -1.33 18.06
CA THR A 87 -6.52 -1.48 18.00
C THR A 87 -7.02 -2.14 19.28
N GLY A 88 -6.34 -3.17 19.77
CA GLY A 88 -6.64 -3.81 21.05
C GLY A 88 -6.56 -2.84 22.23
N GLU A 89 -5.49 -2.05 22.31
CA GLU A 89 -5.30 -1.06 23.37
C GLU A 89 -6.42 0.00 23.36
N ARG A 90 -6.70 0.58 22.18
CA ARG A 90 -7.76 1.59 22.03
C ARG A 90 -9.15 1.04 22.32
N MET A 91 -9.41 -0.22 21.96
CA MET A 91 -10.67 -0.91 22.23
C MET A 91 -10.90 -1.07 23.75
N ILE A 92 -9.85 -1.46 24.49
CA ILE A 92 -9.92 -1.60 25.95
C ILE A 92 -10.16 -0.24 26.61
N GLU A 93 -9.42 0.80 26.22
CA GLU A 93 -9.64 2.14 26.75
C GLU A 93 -11.07 2.64 26.50
N THR A 94 -11.59 2.41 25.31
CA THR A 94 -12.95 2.79 24.95
C THR A 94 -13.96 2.02 25.80
N ALA A 95 -13.77 0.71 25.98
CA ALA A 95 -14.60 -0.12 26.84
C ALA A 95 -14.61 0.37 28.29
N ILE A 96 -13.46 0.72 28.84
CA ILE A 96 -13.32 1.26 30.21
C ILE A 96 -14.07 2.59 30.33
N ASN A 97 -13.91 3.48 29.35
CA ASN A 97 -14.60 4.77 29.36
C ASN A 97 -16.12 4.61 29.29
N LEU A 98 -16.63 3.73 28.43
CA LEU A 98 -18.06 3.43 28.34
C LEU A 98 -18.61 2.80 29.64
N ALA A 99 -17.84 1.90 30.25
CA ALA A 99 -18.20 1.33 31.55
C ALA A 99 -18.23 2.39 32.67
N ARG A 100 -17.28 3.34 32.66
CA ARG A 100 -17.23 4.46 33.61
C ARG A 100 -18.38 5.44 33.45
N THR A 101 -18.88 5.67 32.23
CA THR A 101 -20.06 6.52 31.98
C THR A 101 -21.37 5.83 32.34
N GLY A 102 -21.34 4.57 32.81
CA GLY A 102 -22.49 3.84 33.31
C GLY A 102 -23.23 3.03 32.26
N GLN A 103 -22.67 2.85 31.05
CA GLN A 103 -23.27 1.96 30.05
C GLN A 103 -23.30 0.52 30.54
N SER A 104 -24.31 -0.22 30.07
CA SER A 104 -24.46 -1.64 30.36
C SER A 104 -23.39 -2.48 29.65
N PRO A 105 -23.03 -3.66 30.18
CA PRO A 105 -22.08 -4.56 29.53
C PRO A 105 -22.46 -4.93 28.08
N ALA A 106 -23.76 -5.04 27.78
CA ALA A 106 -24.25 -5.30 26.44
C ALA A 106 -23.95 -4.14 25.47
N GLU A 107 -24.11 -2.88 25.92
CA GLU A 107 -23.78 -1.70 25.14
C GLU A 107 -22.27 -1.57 24.93
N VAL A 108 -21.46 -1.85 25.96
CA VAL A 108 -20.00 -1.85 25.85
C VAL A 108 -19.53 -2.89 24.83
N ALA A 109 -20.06 -4.12 24.89
CA ALA A 109 -19.77 -5.18 23.93
C ALA A 109 -20.14 -4.78 22.50
N ALA A 110 -21.33 -4.21 22.30
CA ALA A 110 -21.79 -3.76 20.99
C ALA A 110 -20.94 -2.62 20.40
N ASN A 111 -20.46 -1.68 21.23
CA ASN A 111 -19.67 -0.54 20.76
C ASN A 111 -18.18 -0.84 20.55
N THR A 112 -17.66 -1.91 21.15
CA THR A 112 -16.22 -2.23 21.12
C THR A 112 -15.91 -3.51 20.36
N GLY A 113 -16.90 -4.37 20.12
CA GLY A 113 -16.68 -5.69 19.52
C GLY A 113 -16.15 -6.74 20.50
N LEU A 114 -16.07 -6.40 21.80
CA LEU A 114 -15.71 -7.34 22.86
C LEU A 114 -16.84 -8.35 23.14
N SER A 115 -16.48 -9.50 23.71
CA SER A 115 -17.49 -10.43 24.23
C SER A 115 -18.23 -9.83 25.42
N GLU A 116 -19.47 -10.27 25.65
CA GLU A 116 -20.28 -9.79 26.77
C GLU A 116 -19.63 -10.09 28.13
N ASP A 117 -18.91 -11.20 28.25
CA ASP A 117 -18.16 -11.57 29.46
C ASP A 117 -16.95 -10.66 29.72
N ALA A 118 -16.21 -10.29 28.66
CA ALA A 118 -15.14 -9.31 28.75
C ALA A 118 -15.69 -7.92 29.13
N ALA A 119 -16.79 -7.51 28.52
CA ALA A 119 -17.46 -6.25 28.87
C ALA A 119 -17.98 -6.23 30.31
N ARG A 120 -18.51 -7.36 30.81
CA ARG A 120 -18.95 -7.52 32.20
C ARG A 120 -17.76 -7.37 33.16
N THR A 121 -16.63 -8.00 32.83
CA THR A 121 -15.39 -7.88 33.60
C THR A 121 -14.91 -6.43 33.66
N ILE A 122 -14.92 -5.71 32.54
CA ILE A 122 -14.58 -4.28 32.47
C ILE A 122 -15.54 -3.43 33.32
N ALA A 123 -16.85 -3.75 33.31
CA ALA A 123 -17.85 -3.06 34.11
C ALA A 123 -17.66 -3.26 35.63
N LEU A 124 -16.99 -4.33 36.08
CA LEU A 124 -16.64 -4.51 37.49
C LEU A 124 -15.58 -3.50 37.95
N PHE A 125 -14.67 -3.09 37.07
CA PHE A 125 -13.65 -2.07 37.37
C PHE A 125 -14.24 -0.65 37.52
N ARG A 126 -15.55 -0.45 37.27
CA ARG A 126 -16.26 0.81 37.54
C ARG A 126 -16.25 1.21 39.01
N HIS A 127 -16.12 0.25 39.92
CA HIS A 127 -16.37 0.45 41.36
C HIS A 127 -15.10 0.54 42.23
N ASN A 128 -13.91 0.46 41.64
CA ASN A 128 -12.63 0.73 42.31
C ASN A 128 -12.09 2.11 41.90
#